data_AF-A0A962T8V1-F1
#
_entry.id   AF-A0A962T8V1-F1
#
_cell.length_a   1.000
_cell.length_b   1.000
_cell.length_c   1.000
_cell.angle_alpha   90.00
_cell.angle_beta   90.00
_cell.angle_gamma   90.00
#
_symmetry.space_group_name_H-M   'P 1'
#
loop_
_entity.id
_entity.type
_entity.pdbx_description
1 polymer ?
#
loop_
_entity_poly.entity_id
_entity_poly.type
_entity_poly.pdbx_seq_one_letter_code
_entity_poly.pdbx_strand_id
1 'polypeptide(L)'
;MTKQHLLALLVIALGIWANLEFQDAIAVAQGHDMSWEMKQLHEPPPFLLAREERGQVTIFDGLPSTEVDRALDGQFDRIGRMMFVRTRHVSDDGDVTVDDDCD
;
A
#
# COMPACT_ATOMS: atom_id res chain seq x y z
N MET A 1 7.59 47.26 15.78
CA MET A 1 6.85 46.01 15.47
C MET A 1 6.31 45.44 16.77
N THR A 2 5.02 45.64 16.99
CA THR A 2 4.34 45.49 18.28
C THR A 2 3.93 44.05 18.56
N LYS A 3 4.01 43.64 19.83
CA LYS A 3 3.84 42.28 20.38
C LYS A 3 2.63 41.48 19.86
N GLN A 4 1.60 42.15 19.35
CA GLN A 4 0.41 41.54 18.74
C GLN A 4 0.74 40.74 17.47
N HIS A 5 1.69 41.17 16.65
CA HIS A 5 2.10 40.41 15.46
C HIS A 5 2.83 39.12 15.83
N LEU A 6 3.56 39.13 16.93
CA LEU A 6 4.32 37.98 17.43
C LEU A 6 3.39 36.89 17.98
N LEU A 7 2.32 37.28 18.69
CA LEU A 7 1.29 36.37 19.16
C LEU A 7 0.47 35.75 18.01
N ALA A 8 0.14 36.54 16.99
CA ALA A 8 -0.59 36.05 15.83
C ALA A 8 0.20 34.96 15.07
N LEU A 9 1.50 35.16 14.88
CA LEU A 9 2.36 34.16 14.22
C LEU A 9 2.49 32.88 15.04
N LEU A 10 2.54 32.97 16.37
CA LEU A 10 2.65 31.81 17.26
C LEU A 10 1.39 30.95 17.23
N VAL A 11 0.20 31.57 17.19
CA VAL A 11 -1.08 30.86 17.05
C VAL A 11 -1.21 30.19 15.68
N ILE A 12 -0.79 30.88 14.61
CA ILE A 12 -0.79 30.30 13.25
C ILE A 12 0.18 29.12 13.17
N ALA A 13 1.38 29.25 13.74
CA ALA A 13 2.35 28.16 13.77
C ALA A 13 1.81 26.93 14.55
N LEU A 14 1.19 27.13 15.72
CA LEU A 14 0.54 26.05 16.47
C LEU A 14 -0.58 25.36 15.68
N GLY A 15 -1.39 26.13 14.96
CA GLY A 15 -2.45 25.59 14.10
C GLY A 15 -1.90 24.79 12.92
N ILE A 16 -0.80 25.23 12.31
CA ILE A 16 -0.13 24.50 11.23
C ILE A 16 0.49 23.19 11.75
N TRP A 17 1.17 23.22 12.90
CA TRP A 17 1.74 22.02 13.53
C TRP A 17 0.67 20.97 13.85
N ALA A 18 -0.47 21.37 14.43
CA ALA A 18 -1.56 20.45 14.75
C ALA A 18 -2.24 19.86 13.50
N ASN A 19 -2.30 20.61 12.39
CA ASN A 19 -2.86 20.13 11.13
C ASN A 19 -1.93 19.09 10.47
N LEU A 20 -0.62 19.29 10.55
CA LEU A 20 0.37 18.38 9.95
C LEU A 20 0.34 17.00 10.61
N GLU A 21 0.28 16.93 11.95
CA GLU A 21 0.16 15.65 12.69
C GLU A 21 -1.12 14.88 12.35
N PHE A 22 -2.22 15.58 12.07
CA PHE A 22 -3.48 14.96 11.69
C PHE A 22 -3.45 14.37 10.28
N GLN A 23 -2.71 15.00 9.36
CA GLN A 23 -2.54 14.50 7.99
C GLN A 23 -1.71 13.21 7.95
N ASP A 24 -0.67 13.08 8.77
CA ASP A 24 0.13 11.85 8.87
C ASP A 24 -0.69 10.65 9.38
N ALA A 25 -1.59 10.88 10.35
CA ALA A 25 -2.46 9.84 10.88
C ALA A 25 -3.47 9.34 9.83
N ILE A 26 -3.97 10.22 8.96
CA ILE A 26 -4.85 9.85 7.85
C ILE A 26 -4.09 9.06 6.79
N ALA A 27 -2.84 9.44 6.47
CA ALA A 27 -2.01 8.73 5.50
C ALA A 27 -1.72 7.28 5.94
N VAL A 28 -1.43 7.05 7.23
CA VAL A 28 -1.24 5.70 7.79
C VAL A 28 -2.53 4.89 7.74
N ALA A 29 -3.69 5.50 7.98
CA ALA A 29 -4.99 4.84 7.92
C ALA A 29 -5.46 4.53 6.48
N GLN A 30 -5.00 5.29 5.48
CA GLN A 30 -5.31 5.10 4.06
C GLN A 30 -4.34 4.18 3.34
N GLY A 31 -3.23 3.80 3.97
CA GLY A 31 -2.45 2.64 3.57
C GLY A 31 -3.25 1.37 3.82
N HIS A 32 -4.19 1.07 2.91
CA HIS A 32 -4.86 -0.23 2.77
C HIS A 32 -3.82 -1.30 3.09
N ASP A 33 -4.06 -2.13 4.10
CA ASP A 33 -3.07 -2.93 4.82
C ASP A 33 -2.21 -3.88 3.92
N MET A 34 -1.28 -3.32 3.15
CA MET A 34 -0.32 -4.02 2.30
C MET A 34 0.45 -5.07 3.10
N SER A 35 0.62 -4.83 4.40
CA SER A 35 1.39 -5.71 5.29
C SER A 35 0.77 -7.11 5.43
N TRP A 36 -0.56 -7.24 5.50
CA TRP A 36 -1.18 -8.56 5.62
C TRP A 36 -1.25 -9.27 4.27
N GLU A 37 -1.49 -8.54 3.18
CA GLU A 37 -1.52 -9.09 1.82
C GLU A 37 -0.15 -9.62 1.43
N MET A 38 0.90 -8.82 1.69
CA MET A 38 2.30 -9.20 1.48
C MET A 38 2.68 -10.44 2.30
N LYS A 39 2.22 -10.53 3.55
CA LYS A 39 2.45 -11.70 4.39
C LYS A 39 1.77 -12.94 3.83
N GLN A 40 0.52 -12.84 3.38
CA GLN A 40 -0.22 -13.97 2.83
C GLN A 40 0.32 -14.41 1.46
N LEU A 41 0.86 -13.48 0.68
CA LEU A 41 1.48 -13.77 -0.61
C LEU A 41 2.69 -14.71 -0.43
N HIS A 42 3.59 -14.37 0.50
CA HIS A 42 4.85 -15.09 0.71
C HIS A 42 4.74 -16.24 1.72
N GLU A 43 3.89 -16.09 2.74
CA GLU A 43 3.69 -17.05 3.83
C GLU A 43 2.18 -17.30 4.07
N PRO A 44 1.51 -18.01 3.15
CA PRO A 44 0.08 -18.27 3.27
C PRO A 44 -0.21 -19.15 4.49
N PRO A 45 -1.22 -18.81 5.31
CA PRO A 45 -1.63 -19.69 6.39
C PRO A 45 -2.31 -20.96 5.84
N PRO A 46 -2.30 -22.08 6.61
CA PRO A 46 -2.80 -23.37 6.12
C PRO A 46 -4.25 -23.37 5.62
N PHE A 47 -5.12 -22.52 6.20
CA PHE A 47 -6.51 -22.43 5.76
C PHE A 47 -6.66 -21.81 4.37
N LEU A 48 -5.73 -20.95 3.97
CA LEU A 48 -5.70 -20.31 2.66
C LEU A 48 -5.22 -21.29 1.60
N LEU A 49 -4.18 -22.07 1.91
CA LEU A 49 -3.72 -23.18 1.06
C LEU A 49 -4.85 -24.18 0.80
N ALA A 50 -5.58 -24.59 1.84
CA ALA A 50 -6.71 -25.51 1.66
C ALA A 50 -7.85 -24.92 0.81
N ARG A 51 -8.02 -23.59 0.79
CA ARG A 51 -9.00 -22.90 -0.07
C ARG A 51 -8.52 -22.87 -1.52
N GLU A 52 -7.25 -22.54 -1.72
CA GLU A 52 -6.58 -22.56 -3.02
C GLU A 52 -6.65 -23.96 -3.65
N GLU A 53 -6.36 -25.02 -2.90
CA GLU A 53 -6.47 -26.42 -3.37
C GLU A 53 -7.87 -26.80 -3.84
N ARG A 54 -8.92 -26.17 -3.28
CA ARG A 54 -10.31 -26.34 -3.72
C ARG A 54 -10.67 -25.52 -4.96
N GLY A 55 -9.70 -24.82 -5.55
CA GLY A 55 -9.87 -24.00 -6.75
C GLY A 55 -10.24 -22.54 -6.47
N GLN A 56 -10.13 -22.06 -5.22
CA GLN A 56 -10.35 -20.65 -4.93
C GLN A 56 -9.15 -19.82 -5.43
N VAL A 57 -9.44 -18.69 -6.08
CA VAL A 57 -8.43 -17.71 -6.51
C VAL A 57 -8.37 -16.57 -5.49
N THR A 58 -7.15 -16.19 -5.10
CA THR A 58 -6.89 -15.02 -4.24
C THR A 58 -6.50 -13.84 -5.11
N ILE A 59 -7.18 -12.70 -4.94
CA ILE A 59 -6.90 -11.47 -5.67
C ILE A 59 -6.04 -10.58 -4.78
N PHE A 60 -4.87 -10.20 -5.28
CA PHE A 60 -3.99 -9.22 -4.67
C PHE A 60 -4.05 -7.93 -5.48
N ASP A 61 -4.19 -6.81 -4.79
CA ASP A 61 -4.49 -5.52 -5.39
C ASP A 61 -3.44 -4.48 -5.03
N GLY A 62 -3.00 -3.68 -6.00
CA GLY A 62 -2.06 -2.58 -5.73
C GLY A 62 -0.65 -3.03 -5.36
N LEU A 63 -0.27 -4.28 -5.62
CA LEU A 63 1.08 -4.76 -5.30
C LEU A 63 2.13 -4.08 -6.18
N PRO A 64 3.31 -3.73 -5.64
CA PRO A 64 4.42 -3.28 -6.48
C PRO A 64 4.91 -4.43 -7.37
N SER A 65 5.31 -4.13 -8.60
CA SER A 65 5.72 -5.13 -9.60
C SER A 65 6.86 -6.02 -9.11
N THR A 66 7.79 -5.48 -8.32
CA THR A 66 8.89 -6.25 -7.70
C THR A 66 8.42 -7.38 -6.78
N GLU A 67 7.30 -7.17 -6.09
CA GLU A 67 6.73 -8.17 -5.20
C GLU A 67 5.87 -9.18 -5.95
N VAL A 68 5.25 -8.74 -7.05
CA VAL A 68 4.63 -9.67 -8.02
C VAL A 68 5.70 -10.62 -8.55
N ASP A 69 6.80 -10.10 -9.11
CA ASP A 69 7.91 -10.91 -9.65
C ASP A 69 8.45 -11.91 -8.62
N ARG A 70 8.66 -11.44 -7.38
CA ARG A 70 9.09 -12.30 -6.28
C ARG A 70 8.11 -13.43 -5.98
N ALA A 71 6.80 -13.16 -6.07
CA ALA A 71 5.78 -14.19 -5.90
C ALA A 71 5.74 -15.16 -7.09
N LEU A 72 5.97 -14.70 -8.33
CA LEU A 72 6.07 -15.56 -9.51
C LEU A 72 7.22 -16.57 -9.35
N ASP A 73 8.36 -16.11 -8.82
CA ASP A 73 9.54 -16.95 -8.60
C ASP A 73 9.39 -17.88 -7.38
N GLY A 74 8.87 -17.36 -6.27
CA GLY A 74 8.83 -18.07 -4.98
C GLY A 74 7.60 -18.96 -4.78
N GLN A 75 6.50 -18.69 -5.46
CA GLN A 75 5.20 -19.34 -5.27
C GLN A 75 4.69 -20.00 -6.56
N PHE A 76 5.62 -20.57 -7.34
CA PHE A 76 5.35 -21.16 -8.66
C PHE A 76 4.18 -22.16 -8.65
N ASP A 77 4.10 -23.03 -7.64
CA ASP A 77 3.03 -24.03 -7.53
C ASP A 77 1.64 -23.43 -7.26
N ARG A 78 1.57 -22.17 -6.82
CA ARG A 78 0.35 -21.45 -6.41
C ARG A 78 -0.08 -20.38 -7.40
N ILE A 79 0.78 -19.99 -8.34
CA ILE A 79 0.52 -18.87 -9.26
C ILE A 79 -0.80 -18.99 -10.02
N GLY A 80 -1.19 -20.21 -10.41
CA GLY A 80 -2.47 -20.46 -11.10
C GLY A 80 -3.72 -20.21 -10.24
N ARG A 81 -3.54 -19.89 -8.96
CA ARG A 81 -4.60 -19.59 -7.99
C ARG A 81 -4.46 -18.17 -7.40
N MET A 82 -3.59 -17.35 -8.01
CA MET A 82 -3.38 -15.96 -7.64
C MET A 82 -3.71 -15.06 -8.83
N MET A 83 -4.36 -13.94 -8.56
CA MET A 83 -4.63 -12.89 -9.55
C MET A 83 -4.09 -11.57 -9.00
N PHE A 84 -3.33 -10.86 -9.81
CA PHE A 84 -2.76 -9.55 -9.47
C PHE A 84 -3.51 -8.47 -10.25
N VAL A 85 -3.94 -7.41 -9.56
CA VAL A 85 -4.73 -6.31 -10.14
C VAL A 85 -4.11 -4.98 -9.71
N ARG A 86 -4.17 -3.97 -10.59
CA ARG A 86 -3.60 -2.62 -10.36
C ARG A 86 -2.15 -2.68 -9.88
N THR A 87 -1.35 -3.52 -10.52
CA THR A 87 0.08 -3.64 -10.20
C THR A 87 0.74 -2.27 -10.36
N ARG A 88 1.57 -1.90 -9.37
CA ARG A 88 2.28 -0.62 -9.35
C ARG A 88 3.71 -0.80 -9.85
N HIS A 89 4.05 -0.13 -10.92
CA HIS A 89 5.42 -0.06 -11.43
C HIS A 89 6.09 1.18 -10.82
N VAL A 90 7.09 0.95 -9.98
CA VAL A 90 7.91 2.01 -9.41
C VAL A 90 9.14 2.18 -10.28
N SER A 91 9.28 3.33 -10.92
CA SER A 91 10.47 3.70 -11.70
C SER A 91 11.60 4.17 -10.77
N ASP A 92 12.84 4.12 -11.25
CA ASP A 92 14.03 4.54 -10.49
C ASP A 92 13.98 6.01 -10.04
N ASP A 93 13.24 6.85 -10.75
CA ASP A 93 13.01 8.27 -10.44
C ASP A 93 11.90 8.49 -9.38
N GLY A 94 11.31 7.41 -8.84
CA GLY A 94 10.24 7.45 -7.85
C GLY A 94 8.83 7.63 -8.43
N ASP A 95 8.70 7.69 -9.76
CA ASP A 95 7.40 7.71 -10.44
C ASP A 95 6.68 6.37 -10.30
N VAL A 96 5.39 6.41 -9.99
CA VAL A 96 4.55 5.23 -9.80
C VAL A 96 3.48 5.19 -10.88
N THR A 97 3.62 4.25 -11.79
CA THR A 97 2.59 3.96 -12.81
C THR A 97 1.76 2.78 -12.34
N VAL A 98 0.43 2.96 -12.35
CA VAL A 98 -0.52 1.89 -12.03
C VAL A 98 -1.01 1.30 -13.34
N ASP A 99 -1.00 -0.02 -13.43
CA ASP A 99 -1.60 -0.73 -14.55
C ASP A 99 -3.13 -0.68 -14.41
N ASP A 100 -3.72 0.41 -14.92
CA ASP A 100 -5.16 0.65 -14.96
C ASP A 100 -5.59 0.53 -16.43
N ASP A 101 -5.90 -0.70 -16.85
CA ASP A 101 -6.37 -1.09 -18.21
C ASP A 101 -7.76 -0.51 -18.57
N CYS A 102 -8.12 0.66 -18.05
CA CYS A 102 -9.36 1.37 -18.37
C CYS A 102 -9.08 2.51 -19.37
N ASP A 103 -9.09 2.16 -20.67
CA ASP A 103 -9.23 3.11 -21.79
C ASP A 103 -10.70 3.54 -22.01
#